data_AF-A0A561VPZ1-F1
#
_entry.id   AF-A0A561VPZ1-F1
#
_cell.length_a   1.000
_cell.length_b   1.000
_cell.length_c   1.000
_cell.angle_alpha   90.00
_cell.angle_beta   90.00
_cell.angle_gamma   90.00
#
_symmetry.space_group_name_H-M   'P 1'
#
loop_
_entity.id
_entity.type
_entity.pdbx_description
1 polymer ?
#
loop_
_entity_poly.entity_id
_entity_poly.type
_entity_poly.pdbx_seq_one_letter_code
_entity_poly.pdbx_strand_id
1 'polypeptide(L)' 'MSDMDIPPAVGAPARRALAGAGWTRLDQLTTVTERDLRALHGVGPKAIGVLRVALRERGLSLAGEQADT' A
#
# COMPACT_ATOMS: atom_id res chain seq x y z
N MET A 1 -14.66 -10.51 0.06
CA MET A 1 -13.51 -9.59 -0.12
C MET A 1 -13.39 -8.84 1.18
N SER A 2 -12.30 -9.08 1.90
CA SER A 2 -12.08 -8.47 3.20
C SER A 2 -11.82 -6.99 3.00
N ASP A 3 -12.34 -6.15 3.88
CA ASP A 3 -12.13 -4.71 3.80
C ASP A 3 -10.63 -4.36 3.77
N MET A 4 -9.75 -5.17 4.37
CA MET A 4 -8.30 -4.94 4.37
C MET A 4 -7.51 -5.47 3.16
N ASP A 5 -8.16 -6.04 2.14
CA ASP A 5 -7.45 -6.56 0.96
C ASP A 5 -6.83 -5.42 0.12
N ILE A 6 -5.69 -5.70 -0.54
CA ILE A 6 -5.10 -4.74 -1.49
C ILE A 6 -6.06 -4.52 -2.67
N PRO A 7 -6.50 -3.28 -2.93
CA PRO A 7 -7.51 -3.01 -3.95
C PRO A 7 -7.00 -3.34 -5.35
N PRO A 8 -7.84 -3.91 -6.23
CA PRO A 8 -7.45 -4.28 -7.58
C PRO A 8 -7.04 -3.05 -8.43
N ALA A 9 -7.49 -1.86 -8.04
CA ALA A 9 -7.15 -0.57 -8.66
C ALA A 9 -5.64 -0.24 -8.58
N VAL A 10 -4.88 -0.90 -7.70
CA VAL A 10 -3.41 -0.81 -7.63
C VAL A 10 -2.74 -1.31 -8.91
N GLY A 11 -3.42 -2.18 -9.67
CA GLY A 11 -2.93 -2.76 -10.92
C GLY A 11 -2.15 -4.06 -10.71
N ALA A 12 -2.16 -4.92 -11.73
CA ALA A 12 -1.56 -6.25 -11.65
C ALA A 12 -0.04 -6.26 -11.34
N PRO A 13 0.81 -5.37 -11.90
CA PRO A 13 2.24 -5.35 -11.59
C PRO A 13 2.52 -5.02 -10.12
N ALA A 14 1.94 -3.93 -9.62
CA ALA A 14 2.11 -3.51 -8.23
C ALA A 14 1.54 -4.55 -7.26
N ARG A 15 0.36 -5.12 -7.54
CA ARG A 15 -0.22 -6.19 -6.69
C ARG A 15 0.68 -7.42 -6.62
N ARG A 16 1.28 -7.83 -7.74
CA ARG A 16 2.23 -8.96 -7.78
C ARG A 16 3.51 -8.64 -7.00
N ALA A 17 4.02 -7.43 -7.12
CA ALA A 17 5.21 -6.99 -6.39
C ALA A 17 4.97 -6.95 -4.87
N LEU A 18 3.84 -6.39 -4.43
CA LEU A 18 3.41 -6.39 -3.04
C LEU A 18 3.26 -7.82 -2.50
N ALA A 19 2.54 -8.69 -3.23
CA ALA A 19 2.37 -10.08 -2.82
C ALA A 19 3.71 -10.85 -2.79
N GLY A 20 4.62 -10.58 -3.73
CA GLY A 20 5.97 -11.13 -3.74
C GLY A 20 6.84 -10.65 -2.57
N ALA A 21 6.57 -9.46 -2.04
CA ALA A 21 7.16 -8.92 -0.82
C ALA A 21 6.44 -9.39 0.47
N GLY A 22 5.39 -10.21 0.36
CA GLY A 22 4.60 -10.70 1.50
C GLY A 22 3.51 -9.75 1.98
N TRP A 23 3.28 -8.64 1.27
CA TRP A 23 2.24 -7.66 1.59
C TRP A 23 0.97 -7.95 0.79
N THR A 24 0.01 -8.60 1.43
CA THR A 24 -1.26 -8.98 0.83
C THR A 24 -2.44 -8.19 1.38
N ARG A 25 -2.21 -7.38 2.42
CA ARG A 25 -3.23 -6.59 3.12
C ARG A 25 -2.76 -5.17 3.43
N LEU A 26 -3.72 -4.26 3.60
CA LEU A 26 -3.49 -2.83 3.89
C LEU A 26 -2.89 -2.60 5.29
N ASP A 27 -3.29 -3.36 6.30
CA ASP A 27 -2.74 -3.25 7.66
C ASP A 27 -1.22 -3.48 7.71
N GLN A 28 -0.71 -4.41 6.92
CA GLN A 28 0.73 -4.65 6.80
C GLN A 28 1.47 -3.40 6.27
N LEU A 29 0.79 -2.59 5.44
CA LEU A 29 1.37 -1.39 4.86
C LEU A 29 1.58 -0.26 5.88
N THR A 30 0.92 -0.32 7.04
CA THR A 30 1.09 0.66 8.11
C THR A 30 2.49 0.65 8.74
N THR A 31 3.26 -0.42 8.51
CA THR A 31 4.63 -0.60 9.02
C THR A 31 5.71 -0.31 7.98
N VAL A 32 5.32 0.01 6.74
CA VAL A 32 6.25 0.31 5.64
C VAL A 32 6.10 1.75 5.17
N THR A 33 7.19 2.29 4.63
CA THR A 33 7.22 3.66 4.12
C THR A 33 6.90 3.69 2.63
N GLU A 34 6.52 4.87 2.12
CA GLU A 34 6.38 5.07 0.68
C GLU A 34 7.68 4.72 -0.08
N ARG A 35 8.85 4.97 0.53
CA ARG A 35 10.15 4.67 -0.06
C ARG A 35 10.33 3.17 -0.28
N ASP A 36 9.94 2.34 0.69
CA ASP A 36 10.04 0.88 0.59
C ASP A 36 9.10 0.35 -0.49
N LEU A 37 7.91 0.93 -0.59
CA LEU A 37 6.96 0.62 -1.66
C LEU A 37 7.53 0.98 -3.04
N ARG A 38 8.14 2.17 -3.19
CA ARG A 38 8.78 2.59 -4.45
C ARG A 38 10.00 1.73 -4.83
N ALA A 39 10.64 1.06 -3.88
CA ALA A 39 11.75 0.16 -4.17
C ALA A 39 11.28 -1.14 -4.86
N LEU A 40 10.00 -1.49 -4.76
CA LEU A 40 9.44 -2.66 -5.44
C LEU A 40 9.26 -2.40 -6.94
N HIS A 41 9.88 -3.25 -7.77
CA HIS A 41 9.72 -3.20 -9.22
C HIS A 41 8.24 -3.40 -9.61
N GLY A 42 7.64 -2.38 -10.22
CA GLY A 42 6.23 -2.39 -10.63
C GLY A 42 5.28 -1.62 -9.70
N VAL A 43 5.75 -1.09 -8.57
CA VAL A 43 4.99 -0.18 -7.70
C VAL A 43 5.33 1.27 -8.03
N GLY A 44 4.49 1.88 -8.87
CA GLY A 44 4.63 3.28 -9.27
C GLY A 44 3.82 4.27 -8.40
N PRO A 45 3.96 5.58 -8.65
CA PRO A 45 3.24 6.63 -7.91
C PRO A 45 1.72 6.47 -7.97
N LYS A 46 1.18 5.93 -9.07
CA LYS A 46 -0.25 5.60 -9.19
C LYS A 46 -0.69 4.53 -8.19
N ALA A 47 0.09 3.45 -8.07
CA ALA A 47 -0.21 2.38 -7.12
C ALA A 47 -0.19 2.89 -5.68
N ILE A 48 0.83 3.69 -5.34
CA ILE A 48 0.96 4.33 -4.03
C ILE A 48 -0.22 5.25 -3.74
N GLY A 49 -0.65 6.05 -4.72
CA GLY A 49 -1.85 6.90 -4.56
C GLY A 49 -3.10 6.10 -4.20
N VAL A 50 -3.32 4.97 -4.88
CA VAL A 50 -4.45 4.07 -4.57
C VAL A 50 -4.33 3.46 -3.16
N LEU A 51 -3.13 3.01 -2.78
CA LEU A 51 -2.88 2.45 -1.44
C LEU A 51 -3.14 3.50 -0.35
N ARG A 52 -2.69 4.74 -0.55
CA ARG A 52 -2.93 5.85 0.39
C ARG A 52 -4.40 6.17 0.56
N VAL A 53 -5.17 6.20 -0.53
CA VAL A 53 -6.63 6.39 -0.47
C VAL A 53 -7.27 5.26 0.34
N ALA A 54 -6.96 4.01 0.01
CA ALA A 54 -7.53 2.85 0.70
C ALA A 54 -7.14 2.79 2.19
N LEU A 55 -5.91 3.17 2.55
CA LEU A 55 -5.48 3.30 3.94
C LEU A 55 -6.28 4.40 4.66
N ARG A 56 -6.40 5.59 4.05
CA ARG A 56 -7.11 6.74 4.64
C ARG A 56 -8.60 6.49 4.86
N GLU A 57 -9.26 5.79 3.93
CA GLU A 57 -10.66 5.37 4.10
C GLU A 57 -10.88 4.53 5.37
N ARG A 58 -9.80 3.94 5.91
CA ARG A 58 -9.80 3.11 7.13
C ARG A 58 -9.15 3.80 8.32
N GLY A 59 -8.82 5.08 8.21
CA GLY A 59 -8.09 5.82 9.26
C GLY A 59 -6.65 5.34 9.46
N LEU A 60 -6.08 4.67 8.46
CA LEU A 60 -4.70 4.19 8.46
C LEU A 60 -3.81 5.08 7.58
N SER A 61 -2.50 4.98 7.77
CA SER A 61 -1.49 5.61 6.92
C SER A 61 -0.19 4.80 6.93
N LEU A 62 0.66 5.05 5.93
CA LEU A 62 1.99 4.44 5.84
C LEU A 62 2.85 4.89 7.04
N ALA A 63 3.87 4.11 7.41
CA ALA A 63 4.68 4.36 8.62
C ALA A 63 5.31 5.76 8.66
N GLY A 64 5.68 6.32 7.50
CA GLY A 64 6.25 7.68 7.38
C GLY A 64 5.23 8.80 7.25
N GLU A 65 3.93 8.47 7.17
CA GLU A 65 2.82 9.43 7.04
C GLU A 65 1.95 9.50 8.31
N GLN A 66 2.26 8.70 9.34
CA GLN A 66 1.60 8.74 10.66
C GLN A 66 2.09 9.92 11.52
N ALA A 67 3.08 10.68 11.05
CA ALA A 67 3.64 11.83 11.76
C ALA A 67 2.92 13.14 11.37
N ASP A 68 1.67 13.29 11.80
CA ASP A 68 1.07 14.62 11.98
C ASP A 68 -0.09 14.53 12.97
N THR A 69 0.24 14.39 14.24
CA THR A 69 -0.61 14.71 15.40
C THR A 69 0.25 15.36 16.46
#